data_AF-A0A225VBP1-F1
#
_entry.id   AF-A0A225VBP1-F1
#
_cell.length_a   1.000
_cell.length_b   1.000
_cell.length_c   1.000
_cell.angle_alpha   90.00
_cell.angle_beta   90.00
_cell.angle_gamma   90.00
#
_symmetry.space_group_name_H-M   'P 1'
#
loop_
_entity.id
_entity.type
_entity.pdbx_description
1 polymer ?
#
loop_
_entity_poly.entity_id
_entity_poly.type
_entity_poly.pdbx_seq_one_letter_code
_entity_poly.pdbx_strand_id
1 'polypeptide(L)'
;MCCYTSERLAADNATHVTLVDSMAHGLFDDVQETLSELNTVNRKPFIAQITVWDAKKKAGSPRAARVNFSVGAVYEFRQVHNIGYCSDIAKGNVQLEGPASDRIIEVHPPALKRKGEQAPSPRGPKARALLQDDEDQDREEHRGGASESTVTGRTVATAPVAAVSPAVGKAHRARNAAAVRG
;
A
#
# COMPACT_ATOMS: atom_id res chain seq x y z
N MET A 1 -0.85 -9.32 -4.54
CA MET A 1 -0.46 -9.66 -3.15
C MET A 1 0.81 -10.47 -3.18
N CYS A 2 1.78 -10.20 -2.31
CA CYS A 2 3.05 -10.94 -2.26
C CYS A 2 2.92 -12.17 -1.34
N CYS A 3 3.42 -13.32 -1.76
CA CYS A 3 3.36 -14.56 -0.97
C CYS A 3 4.39 -14.54 0.16
N TYR A 4 3.91 -14.55 1.40
CA TYR A 4 4.76 -14.62 2.59
C TYR A 4 5.03 -16.07 2.98
N THR A 5 3.99 -16.87 3.11
CA THR A 5 4.09 -18.33 3.34
C THR A 5 2.95 -19.04 2.64
N SER A 6 3.18 -20.30 2.27
CA SER A 6 2.11 -21.18 1.79
C SER A 6 2.21 -22.53 2.46
N GLU A 7 1.11 -23.01 3.01
CA GLU A 7 1.01 -24.30 3.68
C GLU A 7 -0.10 -25.13 3.05
N ARG A 8 0.18 -26.42 2.84
CA ARG A 8 -0.83 -27.36 2.34
C ARG A 8 -1.66 -27.87 3.50
N LEU A 9 -3.00 -27.82 3.38
CA LEU A 9 -3.88 -28.38 4.40
C LEU A 9 -3.82 -29.91 4.41
N ALA A 10 -4.00 -30.52 5.59
CA ALA A 10 -3.83 -31.95 5.82
C ALA A 10 -4.72 -32.88 4.94
N ALA A 11 -5.90 -32.42 4.51
CA ALA A 11 -6.77 -33.14 3.56
C ALA A 11 -6.31 -33.03 2.10
N ASP A 12 -5.23 -32.28 1.88
CA ASP A 12 -4.45 -32.22 0.66
C ASP A 12 -5.25 -31.80 -0.59
N ASN A 13 -6.31 -31.03 -0.34
CA ASN A 13 -7.26 -30.45 -1.29
C ASN A 13 -7.28 -28.92 -1.28
N ALA A 14 -6.46 -28.29 -0.44
CA ALA A 14 -6.36 -26.84 -0.38
C ALA A 14 -5.00 -26.39 0.14
N THR A 15 -4.62 -25.17 -0.25
CA THR A 15 -3.43 -24.47 0.20
C THR A 15 -3.84 -23.21 0.95
N HIS A 16 -3.35 -23.03 2.17
CA HIS A 16 -3.42 -21.77 2.91
C HIS A 16 -2.24 -20.90 2.50
N VAL A 17 -2.52 -19.73 1.93
CA VAL A 17 -1.50 -18.75 1.54
C VAL A 17 -1.61 -17.55 2.48
N THR A 18 -0.52 -17.25 3.18
CA THR A 18 -0.36 -15.98 3.90
C THR A 18 0.28 -14.98 2.95
N LEU A 19 -0.34 -13.82 2.87
CA LEU A 19 -0.04 -12.79 1.89
C LEU A 19 0.27 -11.48 2.60
N VAL A 20 1.18 -10.71 2.01
CA VAL A 20 1.44 -9.32 2.39
C VAL A 20 1.15 -8.40 1.21
N ASP A 21 1.17 -7.09 1.45
CA ASP A 21 0.99 -6.10 0.39
C ASP A 21 1.99 -6.34 -0.77
N SER A 22 1.54 -6.19 -2.02
CA SER A 22 2.42 -6.35 -3.19
C SER A 22 3.59 -5.37 -3.23
N MET A 23 3.45 -4.20 -2.61
CA MET A 23 4.52 -3.19 -2.49
C MET A 23 5.68 -3.69 -1.63
N ALA A 24 5.44 -4.68 -0.75
CA ALA A 24 6.48 -5.30 0.06
C ALA A 24 7.48 -6.14 -0.77
N HIS A 25 7.17 -6.49 -2.02
CA HIS A 25 8.02 -7.35 -2.84
C HIS A 25 9.47 -6.83 -2.95
N GLY A 26 9.66 -5.51 -3.14
CA GLY A 26 11.01 -4.93 -3.29
C GLY A 26 11.83 -4.88 -2.00
N LEU A 27 11.20 -5.12 -0.85
CA LEU A 27 11.79 -5.15 0.50
C LEU A 27 11.40 -6.46 1.20
N PHE A 28 11.24 -7.54 0.43
CA PHE A 28 10.58 -8.74 0.93
C PHE A 28 11.36 -9.38 2.09
N ASP A 29 12.69 -9.40 1.99
CA ASP A 29 13.56 -9.95 3.05
C ASP A 29 13.42 -9.15 4.35
N ASP A 30 13.48 -7.82 4.30
CA ASP A 30 13.31 -6.94 5.46
C ASP A 30 11.92 -7.08 6.09
N VAL A 31 10.88 -7.15 5.24
CA VAL A 31 9.50 -7.37 5.69
C VAL A 31 9.35 -8.75 6.32
N GLN A 32 10.05 -9.75 5.78
CA GLN A 32 10.01 -11.10 6.32
C GLN A 32 10.66 -11.17 7.70
N GLU A 33 11.84 -10.57 7.86
CA GLU A 33 12.52 -10.45 9.16
C GLU A 33 11.62 -9.72 10.17
N THR A 34 11.13 -8.53 9.80
CA THR A 34 10.26 -7.71 10.66
C THR A 34 9.00 -8.48 11.09
N LEU A 35 8.29 -9.13 10.15
CA LEU A 35 7.10 -9.90 10.49
C LEU A 35 7.43 -11.09 11.39
N SER A 36 8.60 -11.71 11.23
CA SER A 36 9.04 -12.84 12.05
C SER A 36 9.28 -12.45 13.51
N GLU A 37 9.80 -11.25 13.75
CA GLU A 37 10.05 -10.70 15.09
C GLU A 37 8.78 -10.21 15.79
N LEU A 38 7.76 -9.82 15.02
CA LEU A 38 6.47 -9.42 15.58
C LEU A 38 5.74 -10.62 16.21
N ASN A 39 5.16 -10.37 17.39
CA ASN A 39 4.22 -11.31 18.00
C ASN A 39 2.94 -11.46 17.14
N THR A 40 2.19 -12.52 17.40
CA THR A 40 0.99 -12.87 16.62
C THR A 40 -0.06 -11.77 16.57
N VAL A 41 -0.22 -10.95 17.61
CA VAL A 41 -1.21 -9.86 17.63
C VAL A 41 -0.78 -8.72 16.70
N ASN A 42 0.48 -8.32 16.78
CA ASN A 42 1.02 -7.21 15.99
C ASN A 42 1.23 -7.55 14.52
N ARG A 43 1.31 -8.85 14.19
CA ARG A 43 1.44 -9.32 12.80
C ARG A 43 0.15 -9.20 11.99
N LYS A 44 -1.01 -9.37 12.63
CA LYS A 44 -2.34 -9.43 11.99
C LYS A 44 -2.65 -8.32 10.97
N PRO A 45 -2.42 -7.02 11.27
CA PRO A 45 -2.80 -5.95 10.34
C PRO A 45 -2.01 -5.96 9.03
N PHE A 46 -0.86 -6.65 8.98
CA PHE A 46 0.02 -6.69 7.80
C PHE A 46 -0.19 -7.91 6.92
N ILE A 47 -1.01 -8.87 7.36
CA ILE A 47 -1.22 -10.13 6.65
C ILE A 47 -2.66 -10.30 6.20
N ALA A 48 -2.81 -10.91 5.04
CA ALA A 48 -4.05 -11.50 4.58
C ALA A 48 -3.88 -13.02 4.44
N GLN A 49 -4.97 -13.77 4.54
CA GLN A 49 -4.96 -15.22 4.33
C GLN A 49 -5.95 -15.60 3.24
N ILE A 50 -5.49 -16.33 2.23
CA ILE A 50 -6.36 -16.91 1.20
C ILE A 50 -6.25 -18.42 1.26
N THR A 51 -7.39 -19.10 1.37
CA THR A 51 -7.48 -20.55 1.20
C THR A 51 -7.80 -20.85 -0.25
N VAL A 52 -6.88 -21.51 -0.93
CA VAL A 52 -7.02 -21.91 -2.33
C VAL A 52 -7.41 -23.38 -2.38
N TRP A 53 -8.63 -23.67 -2.79
CA TRP A 53 -9.17 -25.02 -2.93
C TRP A 53 -8.87 -25.58 -4.31
N ASP A 54 -8.30 -26.78 -4.36
CA ASP A 54 -8.06 -27.50 -5.60
C ASP A 54 -9.37 -27.77 -6.35
N ALA A 55 -9.27 -27.88 -7.67
CA ALA A 55 -10.37 -28.34 -8.49
C ALA A 55 -10.83 -29.74 -8.04
N LYS A 56 -12.14 -29.91 -7.94
CA LYS A 56 -12.74 -31.22 -7.64
C LYS A 56 -12.29 -32.23 -8.69
N LYS A 57 -11.70 -33.34 -8.24
CA LYS A 57 -11.29 -34.44 -9.12
C LYS A 57 -12.53 -34.99 -9.84
N LYS A 58 -12.52 -35.00 -11.17
CA LYS A 58 -13.48 -35.75 -11.97
C LYS A 58 -12.98 -37.19 -12.10
N ALA A 59 -13.89 -38.16 -12.01
CA ALA A 59 -13.55 -39.56 -12.21
C ALA A 59 -12.98 -39.74 -13.63
N GLY A 60 -11.87 -40.45 -13.77
CA GLY A 60 -11.22 -40.71 -15.06
C GLY A 60 -10.37 -39.56 -15.62
N SER A 61 -10.33 -38.38 -14.99
CA SER A 61 -9.43 -37.30 -15.42
C SER A 61 -8.11 -37.32 -14.64
N PRO A 62 -6.99 -36.94 -15.26
CA PRO A 62 -5.77 -36.58 -14.53
C PRO A 62 -6.11 -35.54 -13.46
N ARG A 63 -5.36 -35.59 -12.35
CA ARG A 63 -5.47 -34.54 -11.34
C ARG A 63 -5.07 -33.21 -11.97
N ALA A 64 -5.93 -32.20 -11.85
CA ALA A 64 -5.59 -30.85 -12.29
C ALA A 64 -4.30 -30.38 -11.61
N ALA A 65 -3.48 -29.63 -12.34
CA ALA A 65 -2.24 -29.09 -11.81
C ALA A 65 -2.53 -28.26 -10.55
N ARG A 66 -1.76 -28.53 -9.50
CA ARG A 66 -1.82 -27.75 -8.26
C ARG A 66 -1.12 -26.42 -8.49
N VAL A 67 -1.62 -25.36 -7.88
CA VAL A 67 -0.90 -24.08 -7.83
C VAL A 67 0.19 -24.21 -6.77
N ASN A 68 1.44 -24.00 -7.19
CA ASN A 68 2.59 -23.91 -6.30
C ASN A 68 2.88 -22.42 -6.08
N PHE A 69 2.84 -21.97 -4.83
CA PHE A 69 3.14 -20.59 -4.49
C PHE A 69 4.61 -20.46 -4.15
N SER A 70 5.28 -19.53 -4.81
CA SER A 70 6.67 -19.18 -4.52
C SER A 70 6.69 -18.06 -3.49
N VAL A 71 7.42 -18.25 -2.40
CA VAL A 71 7.65 -17.20 -1.39
C VAL A 71 8.33 -16.01 -2.07
N GLY A 72 7.86 -14.80 -1.78
CA GLY A 72 8.30 -13.56 -2.41
C GLY A 72 7.65 -13.26 -3.77
N ALA A 73 7.01 -14.22 -4.45
CA ALA A 73 6.33 -13.94 -5.71
C ALA A 73 5.00 -13.19 -5.50
N VAL A 74 4.58 -12.43 -6.51
CA VAL A 74 3.36 -11.63 -6.47
C VAL A 74 2.26 -12.33 -7.26
N TYR A 75 1.10 -12.48 -6.62
CA TYR A 75 -0.07 -13.12 -7.21
C TYR A 75 -1.27 -12.17 -7.25
N GLU A 76 -2.00 -12.26 -8.36
CA GLU A 76 -3.35 -11.72 -8.51
C GLU A 76 -4.36 -12.84 -8.25
N PHE A 77 -5.28 -12.61 -7.32
CA PHE A 77 -6.36 -13.53 -7.00
C PHE A 77 -7.67 -12.97 -7.53
N ARG A 78 -8.35 -13.72 -8.41
CA ARG A 78 -9.65 -13.36 -8.99
C ARG A 78 -10.74 -14.24 -8.40
N GLN A 79 -11.96 -13.71 -8.39
CA GLN A 79 -13.15 -14.42 -7.91
C GLN A 79 -12.97 -14.97 -6.49
N VAL A 80 -12.44 -14.13 -5.59
CA VAL A 80 -12.29 -14.49 -4.17
C VAL A 80 -13.67 -14.50 -3.50
N HIS A 81 -14.03 -15.64 -2.92
CA HIS A 81 -15.26 -15.86 -2.19
C HIS A 81 -15.07 -15.69 -0.68
N ASN A 82 -16.17 -15.47 0.03
CA ASN A 82 -16.22 -15.40 1.50
C ASN A 82 -15.15 -14.45 2.07
N ILE A 83 -15.03 -13.26 1.48
CA ILE A 83 -14.12 -12.23 1.94
C ILE A 83 -14.65 -11.68 3.25
N GLY A 84 -13.83 -11.67 4.29
CA GLY A 84 -14.20 -11.14 5.60
C GLY A 84 -13.01 -11.06 6.54
N TYR A 85 -13.24 -10.55 7.74
CA TYR A 85 -12.22 -10.48 8.79
C TYR A 85 -12.46 -11.59 9.81
N CYS A 86 -11.40 -12.30 10.18
CA CYS A 86 -11.43 -13.29 11.24
C CYS A 86 -10.23 -13.04 12.15
N SER A 87 -10.50 -12.68 13.40
CA SER A 87 -9.48 -12.26 14.37
C SER A 87 -8.59 -11.12 13.83
N ASP A 88 -9.21 -10.14 13.18
CA ASP A 88 -8.58 -8.95 12.56
C ASP A 88 -7.69 -9.23 11.35
N ILE A 89 -7.64 -10.48 10.87
CA ILE A 89 -6.95 -10.86 9.64
C ILE A 89 -7.96 -10.90 8.52
N ALA A 90 -7.66 -10.23 7.40
CA ALA A 90 -8.44 -10.35 6.18
C ALA A 90 -8.31 -11.77 5.62
N LYS A 91 -9.44 -12.45 5.40
CA LYS A 91 -9.52 -13.82 4.89
C LYS A 91 -10.37 -13.90 3.65
N GLY A 92 -10.05 -14.85 2.78
CA GLY A 92 -10.83 -15.16 1.58
C GLY A 92 -10.58 -16.58 1.08
N ASN A 93 -11.39 -17.02 0.12
CA ASN A 93 -11.30 -18.34 -0.47
C ASN A 93 -11.26 -18.24 -2.00
N VAL A 94 -10.45 -19.05 -2.66
CA VAL A 94 -10.49 -19.21 -4.11
C VAL A 94 -10.72 -20.68 -4.41
N GLN A 95 -11.73 -20.99 -5.20
CA GLN A 95 -11.96 -22.34 -5.70
C GLN A 95 -11.32 -22.45 -7.08
N LEU A 96 -10.43 -23.41 -7.31
CA LEU A 96 -9.90 -23.64 -8.66
C LEU A 96 -10.92 -24.43 -9.47
N GLU A 97 -11.02 -24.08 -10.76
CA GLU A 97 -11.90 -24.73 -11.73
C GLU A 97 -11.06 -25.34 -12.85
N GLY A 98 -10.96 -26.68 -12.84
CA GLY A 98 -10.26 -27.43 -13.87
C GLY A 98 -8.74 -27.14 -13.96
N PRO A 99 -8.09 -27.62 -15.02
CA PRO A 99 -6.64 -27.52 -15.21
C PRO A 99 -6.15 -26.16 -15.74
N ALA A 100 -7.06 -25.22 -16.05
CA ALA A 100 -6.75 -23.94 -16.70
C ALA A 100 -7.37 -22.75 -15.97
N SER A 101 -7.43 -22.78 -14.63
CA SER A 101 -8.06 -21.69 -13.89
C SER A 101 -7.20 -20.43 -13.95
N ASP A 102 -7.73 -19.38 -14.57
CA ASP A 102 -7.18 -18.01 -14.60
C ASP A 102 -7.42 -17.23 -13.29
N ARG A 103 -7.90 -17.93 -12.26
CA ARG A 103 -8.25 -17.35 -10.95
C ARG A 103 -7.04 -16.95 -10.12
N ILE A 104 -5.88 -17.52 -10.40
CA ILE A 104 -4.62 -17.21 -9.71
C ILE A 104 -3.56 -17.04 -10.77
N ILE A 105 -3.00 -15.83 -10.84
CA ILE A 105 -2.01 -15.46 -11.84
C ILE A 105 -0.79 -14.94 -11.10
N GLU A 106 0.37 -15.54 -11.38
CA GLU A 106 1.64 -14.94 -10.98
C GLU A 106 1.90 -13.72 -11.86
N VAL A 107 2.08 -12.56 -11.23
CA VAL A 107 2.26 -11.28 -11.91
C VAL A 107 3.63 -10.73 -11.61
N HIS A 108 4.16 -9.94 -12.54
CA HIS A 108 5.39 -9.21 -12.26
C HIS A 108 5.17 -8.22 -11.11
N PRO A 109 6.17 -8.06 -10.23
CA PRO A 109 6.10 -7.10 -9.15
C PRO A 109 5.82 -5.69 -9.65
N PRO A 110 5.06 -4.88 -8.90
CA PRO A 110 4.86 -3.48 -9.23
C PRO A 110 6.21 -2.78 -9.37
N ALA A 111 6.41 -2.07 -10.48
CA ALA A 111 7.63 -1.28 -10.67
C ALA A 111 7.66 -0.15 -9.63
N LEU A 112 8.49 -0.31 -8.60
CA LEU A 112 8.79 0.76 -7.65
C LEU A 112 9.55 1.84 -8.43
N LYS A 113 8.82 2.85 -8.93
CA LYS A 113 9.45 4.04 -9.49
C LYS A 113 10.24 4.70 -8.37
N ARG A 114 11.55 4.44 -8.35
CA ARG A 114 12.49 5.23 -7.57
C ARG A 114 12.23 6.69 -7.94
N LYS A 115 12.00 7.54 -6.93
CA LYS A 115 12.23 8.97 -7.06
C LYS A 115 13.73 9.13 -7.27
N GLY A 116 14.18 8.90 -8.49
CA GLY A 116 15.51 9.31 -8.92
C GLY A 116 15.57 10.81 -8.72
N GLU A 117 16.56 11.26 -7.98
CA GLU A 117 16.99 12.64 -8.00
C GLU A 117 17.10 13.05 -9.46
N GLN A 118 16.21 13.92 -9.90
CA GLN A 118 16.24 14.45 -11.25
C GLN A 118 17.51 15.27 -11.33
N ALA A 119 18.58 14.66 -11.86
CA ALA A 119 19.81 15.38 -12.15
C ALA A 119 19.43 16.63 -12.96
N PRO A 120 19.85 17.84 -12.54
CA PRO A 120 19.57 19.04 -13.29
C PRO A 120 20.19 18.88 -14.67
N SER A 121 19.33 18.75 -15.69
CA SER A 121 19.72 18.73 -17.09
C SER A 121 20.53 20.00 -17.40
N PRO A 122 21.81 19.91 -17.79
CA PRO A 122 22.57 21.09 -18.19
C PRO A 122 22.16 21.46 -19.62
N ARG A 123 21.09 22.23 -19.77
CA ARG A 123 20.87 22.96 -21.02
C ARG A 123 21.68 24.24 -20.94
N GLY A 124 22.85 24.21 -21.58
CA GLY A 124 23.81 25.31 -21.60
C GLY A 124 23.22 26.62 -22.14
N PRO A 125 23.76 27.77 -21.70
CA PRO A 125 23.35 29.06 -22.21
C PRO A 125 23.98 29.30 -23.59
N LYS A 126 23.14 29.52 -24.60
CA LYS A 126 23.53 30.22 -25.84
C LYS A 126 22.58 31.40 -26.04
N ALA A 127 22.92 32.52 -25.43
CA ALA A 127 22.53 33.83 -25.92
C ALA A 127 23.82 34.59 -26.24
N ARG A 128 23.89 35.05 -27.50
CA ARG A 128 25.07 35.61 -28.16
C ARG A 128 25.58 36.86 -27.45
N ALA A 129 26.91 36.95 -27.39
CA ALA A 129 27.66 38.16 -27.15
C ALA A 129 27.23 39.27 -28.12
N LEU A 130 26.93 40.44 -27.57
CA LEU A 130 27.11 41.72 -28.25
C LEU A 130 27.93 42.60 -27.29
N LEU A 131 29.03 43.07 -27.84
CA LEU A 131 30.06 43.90 -27.26
C LEU A 131 29.48 45.23 -26.76
N GLN A 132 30.01 45.74 -25.65
CA GLN A 132 30.49 47.11 -25.53
C GLN A 132 31.37 47.21 -24.28
N ASP A 133 32.68 47.31 -24.53
CA ASP A 133 33.64 48.00 -23.67
C ASP A 133 33.18 49.44 -23.46
N ASP A 134 33.31 49.97 -22.25
CA ASP A 134 34.21 51.08 -21.95
C ASP A 134 34.18 51.42 -20.46
N GLU A 135 35.32 51.90 -20.01
CA GLU A 135 35.80 52.11 -18.65
C GLU A 135 35.00 53.17 -17.89
N ASP A 136 34.90 53.03 -16.56
CA ASP A 136 35.18 54.16 -15.66
C ASP A 136 35.36 53.68 -14.21
N GLN A 137 36.45 54.16 -13.62
CA GLN A 137 36.98 53.86 -12.31
C GLN A 137 36.51 54.90 -11.29
N ASP A 138 36.57 54.51 -10.03
CA ASP A 138 36.84 55.34 -8.85
C ASP A 138 35.72 55.98 -8.00
N ARG A 139 35.87 55.68 -6.68
CA ARG A 139 35.60 56.50 -5.48
C ARG A 139 34.16 56.63 -4.99
N GLU A 140 33.84 56.71 -3.71
CA GLU A 140 34.53 56.63 -2.41
C GLU A 140 33.39 56.68 -1.35
N GLU A 141 33.66 56.21 -0.14
CA GLU A 141 32.76 56.30 1.01
C GLU A 141 32.27 57.75 1.29
N HIS A 142 31.03 57.93 1.75
CA HIS A 142 30.76 58.25 3.17
C HIS A 142 29.29 58.66 3.46
N ARG A 143 28.83 58.14 4.61
CA ARG A 143 27.96 58.76 5.65
C ARG A 143 26.64 59.45 5.25
N GLY A 144 25.58 58.87 5.80
CA GLY A 144 24.88 59.52 6.92
C GLY A 144 23.42 59.88 6.67
N GLY A 145 22.58 59.68 7.69
CA GLY A 145 21.30 60.39 7.82
C GLY A 145 20.11 59.51 8.18
N ALA A 146 19.76 59.50 9.46
CA ALA A 146 18.59 58.86 10.04
C ALA A 146 17.29 59.66 9.83
N SER A 147 16.13 58.99 9.85
CA SER A 147 14.87 59.42 10.48
C SER A 147 13.83 58.28 10.34
N GLU A 148 13.47 57.62 11.46
CA GLU A 148 12.17 57.72 12.16
C GLU A 148 10.96 57.18 11.35
N SER A 149 10.56 55.92 11.60
CA SER A 149 9.55 55.47 12.57
C SER A 149 8.10 55.72 12.15
N THR A 150 7.32 54.64 11.99
CA THR A 150 6.09 54.41 12.78
C THR A 150 5.60 52.97 12.60
N VAL A 151 5.30 52.40 13.77
CA VAL A 151 4.69 51.12 14.15
C VAL A 151 3.44 50.74 13.34
N THR A 152 3.30 49.45 13.02
CA THR A 152 2.08 48.66 13.33
C THR A 152 2.34 47.17 13.15
N GLY A 153 2.10 46.42 14.23
CA GLY A 153 2.49 45.02 14.35
C GLY A 153 1.66 44.03 13.55
N ARG A 154 2.18 42.80 13.47
CA ARG A 154 1.36 41.60 13.32
C ARG A 154 2.13 40.36 13.75
N THR A 155 1.77 39.89 14.94
CA THR A 155 2.03 38.54 15.44
C THR A 155 1.11 37.55 14.71
N VAL A 156 1.66 36.45 14.19
CA VAL A 156 0.91 35.22 13.86
C VAL A 156 1.83 34.06 14.26
N ALA A 157 1.77 33.56 15.50
CA ALA A 157 0.77 32.63 16.02
C ALA A 157 0.72 31.30 15.24
N THR A 158 1.58 30.38 15.68
CA THR A 158 1.47 28.93 15.50
C THR A 158 0.15 28.45 16.09
N ALA A 159 -0.62 27.64 15.36
CA ALA A 159 -1.73 26.88 15.91
C ALA A 159 -1.82 25.48 15.25
N PRO A 160 -2.16 24.44 16.03
CA PRO A 160 -2.13 23.03 15.61
C PRO A 160 -3.41 22.63 14.86
N VAL A 161 -3.27 21.72 13.89
CA VAL A 161 -4.43 21.09 13.23
C VAL A 161 -4.98 20.00 14.15
N ALA A 162 -6.20 20.25 14.62
CA ALA A 162 -6.99 19.42 15.51
C ALA A 162 -7.45 18.12 14.84
N ALA A 163 -7.51 17.08 15.67
CA ALA A 163 -8.20 15.82 15.40
C ALA A 163 -9.70 16.05 15.19
N VAL A 164 -10.27 15.39 14.18
CA VAL A 164 -11.72 15.34 13.94
C VAL A 164 -12.18 13.90 14.08
N SER A 165 -12.82 13.62 15.21
CA SER A 165 -13.76 12.51 15.38
C SER A 165 -15.09 12.85 14.69
N PRO A 166 -15.85 11.88 14.16
CA PRO A 166 -17.28 12.03 14.00
C PRO A 166 -18.04 11.14 14.99
N ALA A 167 -18.96 11.76 15.72
CA ALA A 167 -20.00 11.09 16.46
C ALA A 167 -21.37 11.66 16.07
N VAL A 168 -22.36 10.77 16.16
CA VAL A 168 -23.82 11.00 16.36
C VAL A 168 -24.72 11.03 15.12
N GLY A 169 -25.73 10.15 15.16
CA GLY A 169 -27.01 10.32 14.47
C GLY A 169 -27.98 9.16 14.68
N LYS A 170 -28.92 9.31 15.62
CA LYS A 170 -30.00 8.36 16.01
C LYS A 170 -31.04 8.11 14.90
N ALA A 171 -31.72 6.96 14.94
CA ALA A 171 -33.08 6.80 14.43
C ALA A 171 -33.92 5.83 15.30
N HIS A 172 -35.22 6.12 15.35
CA HIS A 172 -36.23 5.63 16.29
C HIS A 172 -37.05 4.42 15.77
N ARG A 173 -37.47 3.56 16.73
CA ARG A 173 -38.83 3.00 16.96
C ARG A 173 -39.55 2.24 15.82
N ALA A 174 -39.93 0.98 16.08
CA ALA A 174 -41.35 0.53 16.24
C ALA A 174 -41.47 -0.99 16.45
N ARG A 175 -42.56 -1.35 17.14
CA ARG A 175 -43.00 -2.69 17.59
C ARG A 175 -43.60 -3.51 16.44
N ASN A 176 -43.57 -4.85 16.56
CA ASN A 176 -44.79 -5.66 16.43
C ASN A 176 -44.63 -7.08 17.00
N ALA A 177 -45.73 -7.57 17.56
CA ALA A 177 -45.93 -8.86 18.21
C ALA A 177 -46.25 -9.97 17.21
N ALA A 178 -46.07 -11.24 17.61
CA ALA A 178 -47.08 -12.31 17.53
C ALA A 178 -46.49 -13.67 17.94
N ALA A 179 -47.33 -14.45 18.60
CA ALA A 179 -47.11 -15.81 19.11
C ALA A 179 -46.94 -16.88 18.01
N VAL A 180 -46.42 -18.05 18.38
CA VAL A 180 -46.99 -19.39 18.07
C VAL A 180 -46.27 -20.50 18.87
N ARG A 181 -47.07 -21.15 19.72
CA ARG A 181 -47.10 -22.55 20.22
C ARG A 181 -45.80 -23.31 20.58
N GLY A 182 -45.76 -23.68 21.86
CA GLY A 182 -45.26 -24.96 22.39
C GLY A 182 -46.15 -25.35 23.56
#